data_AF-A0A6S7KWY0-F1
#
_entry.id   AF-A0A6S7KWY0-F1
#
_cell.length_a   1.000
_cell.length_b   1.000
_cell.length_c   1.000
_cell.angle_alpha   90.00
_cell.angle_beta   90.00
_cell.angle_gamma   90.00
#
_symmetry.space_group_name_H-M   'P 1'
#
loop_
_entity.id
_entity.type
_entity.pdbx_description
1 polymer ?
#
loop_
_entity_poly.entity_id
_entity_poly.type
_entity_poly.pdbx_seq_one_letter_code
_entity_poly.pdbx_strand_id
1 'polypeptide(L)'
;MPKPNFVVKELRFRQLKRIDIPVSKNDISGSELCVNSFSDIEEFTRCYDTILLNLLDKHAPIKTKKMVMRPVVSWFTDDLKKLKAERRKCERKMLQSGCSHDKELYYKTRDKYSALLRKTKTSYYSD
;
A
#
# COMPACT_ATOMS: atom_id res chain seq x y z
N MET A 1 -5.62 31.28 2.53
CA MET A 1 -5.35 30.41 1.37
C MET A 1 -6.31 29.23 1.39
N PRO A 2 -7.04 28.93 0.30
CA PRO A 2 -7.89 27.75 0.22
C PRO A 2 -7.03 26.48 0.30
N LYS A 3 -7.52 25.43 0.97
CA LYS A 3 -6.80 24.16 1.06
C LYS A 3 -6.73 23.53 -0.34
N PRO A 4 -5.55 23.11 -0.82
CA PRO A 4 -5.44 22.47 -2.12
C PRO A 4 -6.26 21.18 -2.13
N ASN A 5 -7.05 20.98 -3.19
CA ASN A 5 -7.82 19.76 -3.38
C ASN A 5 -6.87 18.59 -3.63
N PHE A 6 -7.07 17.48 -2.92
CA PHE A 6 -6.27 16.29 -3.18
C PHE A 6 -6.67 15.66 -4.53
N VAL A 7 -5.68 15.27 -5.31
CA VAL A 7 -5.91 14.52 -6.55
C VAL A 7 -6.33 13.09 -6.18
N VAL A 8 -7.49 12.65 -6.65
CA VAL A 8 -7.96 11.27 -6.47
C VAL A 8 -7.62 10.50 -7.74
N LYS A 9 -6.83 9.43 -7.60
CA LYS A 9 -6.58 8.47 -8.69
C LYS A 9 -7.46 7.25 -8.50
N GLU A 10 -8.03 6.77 -9.58
CA GLU A 10 -8.72 5.49 -9.62
C GLU A 10 -7.74 4.40 -10.05
N LEU A 11 -7.69 3.31 -9.27
CA LEU A 11 -6.83 2.16 -9.53
C LEU A 11 -7.71 0.93 -9.73
N ARG A 12 -7.46 0.20 -10.82
CA ARG A 12 -8.05 -1.10 -11.11
C ARG A 12 -7.04 -2.18 -10.77
N PHE A 13 -7.43 -3.16 -9.95
CA PHE A 13 -6.52 -4.22 -9.50
C PHE A 13 -7.28 -5.53 -9.24
N ARG A 14 -6.55 -6.64 -9.23
CA ARG A 14 -7.07 -7.97 -8.85
C ARG A 14 -6.41 -8.43 -7.56
N GLN A 15 -7.16 -9.10 -6.69
CA GLN A 15 -6.63 -9.65 -5.43
C GLN A 15 -6.08 -11.06 -5.65
N LEU A 16 -5.01 -11.19 -6.44
CA LEU A 16 -4.44 -12.50 -6.83
C LEU A 16 -4.03 -13.37 -5.63
N LYS A 17 -3.56 -12.74 -4.55
CA LYS A 17 -3.20 -13.43 -3.30
C LYS A 17 -4.38 -14.06 -2.55
N ARG A 18 -5.62 -13.72 -2.94
CA ARG A 18 -6.84 -14.28 -2.36
C ARG A 18 -7.44 -15.40 -3.21
N ILE A 19 -6.82 -15.75 -4.33
CA ILE A 19 -7.25 -16.88 -5.14
C ILE A 19 -7.10 -18.15 -4.30
N ASP A 20 -8.18 -18.91 -4.22
CA ASP A 20 -8.18 -20.25 -3.64
C ASP A 20 -7.52 -21.21 -4.63
N ILE A 21 -6.26 -21.57 -4.37
CA ILE A 21 -5.42 -22.36 -5.27
C ILE A 21 -6.02 -23.74 -5.58
N PRO A 22 -6.46 -24.57 -4.60
CA PRO A 22 -7.06 -25.86 -4.91
C PRO A 22 -8.31 -25.76 -5.80
N VAL A 23 -9.20 -24.80 -5.54
CA VAL A 23 -10.41 -24.60 -6.35
C VAL A 23 -10.02 -24.15 -7.77
N SER A 24 -9.09 -23.19 -7.87
CA SER A 24 -8.61 -22.70 -9.16
C SER A 24 -7.91 -23.78 -9.99
N LYS A 25 -7.13 -24.67 -9.35
CA LYS A 25 -6.52 -25.81 -10.04
C LYS A 25 -7.58 -26.76 -10.59
N ASN A 26 -8.60 -27.07 -9.79
CA ASN A 26 -9.70 -27.93 -10.22
C ASN A 26 -10.45 -27.32 -11.41
N ASP A 27 -10.73 -26.02 -11.36
CA ASP A 27 -11.39 -25.30 -12.46
C ASP A 27 -10.54 -25.25 -13.73
N ILE A 28 -9.21 -25.15 -13.61
CA ILE A 28 -8.28 -25.24 -14.76
C ILE A 28 -8.31 -26.66 -15.35
N SER A 29 -8.17 -27.69 -14.51
CA SER A 29 -8.18 -29.10 -14.93
C SER A 29 -9.47 -29.50 -15.63
N GLY A 30 -10.61 -28.94 -15.21
CA GLY A 30 -11.92 -29.17 -15.82
C GLY A 30 -12.23 -28.28 -17.03
N SER A 31 -11.34 -27.36 -17.40
CA SER A 31 -11.58 -26.44 -18.52
C SER A 31 -11.32 -27.08 -19.88
N GLU A 32 -11.90 -26.49 -20.92
CA GLU A 32 -11.70 -26.87 -22.33
C GLU A 32 -10.21 -26.94 -22.70
N LEU A 33 -9.36 -26.17 -22.01
CA LEU A 33 -7.91 -26.18 -22.19
C LEU A 33 -7.26 -27.55 -21.94
N CYS A 34 -7.76 -28.29 -20.96
CA CYS A 34 -7.20 -29.57 -20.53
C CYS A 34 -7.99 -30.77 -21.03
N VAL A 35 -9.25 -30.56 -21.44
CA VAL A 35 -10.16 -31.64 -21.85
C VAL A 35 -10.22 -31.78 -23.37
N ASN A 36 -10.03 -30.70 -24.13
CA ASN A 36 -10.15 -30.72 -25.58
C ASN A 36 -8.81 -30.97 -26.27
N SER A 37 -8.85 -31.65 -27.42
CA SER A 37 -7.71 -31.80 -28.31
C SER A 37 -7.80 -30.76 -29.43
N PHE A 38 -6.87 -29.82 -29.47
CA PHE A 38 -6.82 -28.77 -30.48
C PHE A 38 -5.98 -29.23 -31.69
N SER A 39 -6.53 -29.06 -32.89
CA SER A 39 -5.80 -29.35 -34.14
C SER A 39 -5.17 -28.10 -34.76
N ASP A 40 -5.70 -26.93 -34.42
CA ASP A 40 -5.20 -25.63 -34.86
C ASP A 40 -4.61 -24.83 -33.69
N ILE A 41 -3.50 -24.16 -33.96
CA ILE A 41 -2.76 -23.38 -32.97
C ILE A 41 -3.48 -22.07 -32.62
N GLU A 42 -4.14 -21.44 -33.60
CA GLU A 42 -4.86 -20.18 -33.36
C GLU A 42 -6.09 -20.43 -32.49
N GLU A 43 -6.80 -21.53 -32.76
CA GLU A 43 -7.90 -21.99 -31.90
C GLU A 43 -7.44 -22.26 -30.46
N PHE A 44 -6.31 -22.94 -30.29
CA PHE A 44 -5.73 -23.20 -28.97
C PHE A 44 -5.38 -21.89 -28.24
N THR A 45 -4.68 -20.97 -28.89
CA THR A 45 -4.29 -19.69 -28.28
C THR A 45 -5.50 -18.87 -27.87
N ARG A 46 -6.54 -18.80 -28.72
CA ARG A 46 -7.79 -18.10 -28.40
C ARG A 46 -8.49 -18.74 -27.19
N CYS A 47 -8.56 -20.07 -27.15
CA CYS A 47 -9.13 -20.80 -26.02
C CYS A 47 -8.35 -20.52 -24.73
N TYR A 48 -7.01 -20.54 -24.81
CA TYR A 48 -6.12 -20.20 -23.70
C TYR A 48 -6.43 -18.84 -23.09
N ASP A 49 -6.38 -17.78 -23.89
CA ASP A 49 -6.60 -16.42 -23.38
C ASP A 49 -8.01 -16.26 -22.79
N THR A 50 -9.02 -16.81 -23.46
CA THR A 50 -10.42 -16.69 -23.04
C THR A 50 -10.66 -17.41 -21.71
N ILE A 51 -10.21 -18.67 -21.60
CA ILE A 51 -10.41 -19.48 -20.40
C ILE A 51 -9.65 -18.89 -19.21
N LEU A 52 -8.39 -18.50 -19.39
CA LEU A 52 -7.62 -17.92 -18.28
C LEU A 52 -8.21 -16.57 -17.83
N LEU A 53 -8.67 -15.72 -18.75
CA LEU A 53 -9.34 -14.47 -18.39
C LEU A 53 -10.62 -14.74 -17.59
N ASN A 54 -11.46 -15.68 -18.04
CA ASN A 54 -12.70 -16.05 -17.35
C ASN A 54 -12.43 -16.64 -15.95
N LEU A 55 -11.45 -17.52 -15.82
CA LEU A 55 -11.03 -18.07 -14.53
C LEU A 55 -10.50 -16.98 -13.61
N LEU A 56 -9.71 -16.05 -14.16
CA LEU A 56 -9.19 -14.93 -13.40
C LEU A 56 -10.30 -13.99 -12.94
N ASP A 57 -11.33 -13.76 -13.74
CA ASP A 57 -12.53 -13.01 -13.36
C ASP A 57 -13.38 -13.74 -12.31
N LYS A 58 -13.50 -15.07 -12.40
CA LYS A 58 -14.18 -15.90 -11.40
C LYS A 58 -13.50 -15.84 -10.03
N HIS A 59 -12.17 -16.04 -9.97
CA HIS A 59 -11.45 -16.16 -8.71
C HIS A 59 -10.90 -14.84 -8.16
N ALA A 60 -10.61 -13.88 -9.04
CA ALA A 60 -10.02 -12.59 -8.68
C ALA A 60 -10.58 -11.47 -9.57
N PRO A 61 -11.88 -11.14 -9.44
CA PRO A 61 -12.51 -10.11 -10.25
C PRO A 61 -11.79 -8.76 -10.10
N ILE A 62 -11.83 -7.96 -11.17
CA ILE A 62 -11.28 -6.60 -11.16
C ILE A 62 -12.03 -5.77 -10.11
N LYS A 63 -11.26 -5.18 -9.21
CA LYS A 63 -11.76 -4.24 -8.20
C LYS A 63 -11.23 -2.85 -8.50
N THR A 64 -12.08 -1.86 -8.23
CA THR A 64 -11.74 -0.45 -8.37
C THR A 64 -11.54 0.16 -6.99
N LYS A 65 -10.45 0.90 -6.80
CA LYS A 65 -10.17 1.63 -5.57
C LYS A 65 -9.78 3.06 -5.89
N LYS A 66 -10.46 4.00 -5.24
CA LYS A 66 -10.09 5.42 -5.26
C LYS A 66 -9.00 5.65 -4.21
N MET A 67 -7.87 6.17 -4.66
CA MET A 67 -6.73 6.50 -3.81
C MET A 67 -6.47 8.00 -3.87
N VAL A 68 -6.49 8.64 -2.71
CA VAL A 68 -6.11 10.04 -2.56
C VAL A 68 -4.59 10.13 -2.69
N MET A 69 -4.11 10.77 -3.75
CA MET A 69 -2.69 11.05 -3.95
C MET A 69 -2.28 12.15 -2.99
N ARG A 70 -1.49 11.77 -1.98
CA ARG A 70 -0.86 12.73 -1.08
C ARG A 70 0.49 13.11 -1.68
N PRO A 71 0.74 14.40 -1.99
CA PRO A 71 2.04 14.81 -2.49
C PRO A 71 3.10 14.46 -1.45
N VAL A 72 4.22 13.93 -1.91
CA VAL A 72 5.42 13.83 -1.07
C VAL A 72 5.90 15.25 -0.87
N VAL A 73 5.91 15.70 0.38
CA VAL A 73 6.35 17.05 0.70
C VAL A 73 7.84 16.99 1.02
N SER A 74 8.64 17.78 0.31
CA SER A 74 10.11 17.78 0.42
C SER A 74 10.62 18.11 1.82
N TRP A 75 9.92 18.95 2.58
CA TRP A 75 10.28 19.23 3.98
C TRP A 75 10.05 18.03 4.90
N PHE A 76 9.26 17.01 4.52
CA PHE A 76 9.03 15.82 5.32
C PHE A 76 10.04 14.72 5.01
N THR A 77 11.28 14.95 5.46
CA THR A 77 12.44 14.10 5.22
C THR A 77 12.37 12.76 5.96
N ASP A 78 13.22 11.80 5.57
CA ASP A 78 13.29 10.49 6.23
C ASP A 78 13.76 10.58 7.69
N ASP A 79 14.59 11.58 8.04
CA ASP A 79 14.98 11.83 9.43
C ASP A 79 13.79 12.27 10.29
N LEU A 80 12.89 13.09 9.74
CA LEU A 80 11.63 13.41 10.40
C LEU A 80 10.73 12.19 10.57
N LYS A 81 10.70 11.28 9.58
CA LYS A 81 9.94 10.02 9.69
C LYS A 81 10.50 9.15 10.82
N LYS A 82 11.82 8.98 10.88
CA LYS A 82 12.51 8.22 11.94
C LYS A 82 12.23 8.81 13.33
N LEU A 83 12.47 10.11 13.52
CA LEU A 83 12.22 10.78 14.80
C LEU A 83 10.75 10.77 15.20
N LYS A 84 9.81 10.87 14.24
CA LYS A 84 8.37 10.74 14.52
C LYS A 84 8.02 9.34 15.05
N ALA A 85 8.60 8.30 14.46
CA ALA A 85 8.42 6.92 14.91
C ALA A 85 9.01 6.69 16.30
N GLU A 86 10.22 7.19 16.56
CA GLU A 86 10.88 7.15 17.87
C GLU A 86 10.08 7.87 18.94
N ARG A 87 9.63 9.10 18.67
CA ARG A 87 8.76 9.86 19.57
C ARG A 87 7.52 9.04 19.97
N ARG A 88 6.87 8.39 19.00
CA ARG A 88 5.67 7.57 19.27
C ARG A 88 6.00 6.28 20.04
N LYS A 89 7.21 5.73 19.89
CA LYS A 89 7.70 4.62 20.71
C LYS A 89 7.92 5.06 22.16
N CYS A 90 8.63 6.17 22.37
CA CYS A 90 8.86 6.73 23.71
C CYS A 90 7.55 7.14 24.40
N GLU A 91 6.61 7.72 23.66
CA GLU A 91 5.29 8.08 24.17
C GLU A 91 4.52 6.86 24.69
N ARG A 92 4.46 5.78 23.89
CA ARG A 92 3.81 4.52 24.32
C ARG A 92 4.48 3.95 25.57
N LYS A 93 5.81 3.98 25.63
CA LYS A 93 6.57 3.50 26.79
C LYS A 93 6.27 4.33 28.03
N MET A 94 6.28 5.67 27.92
CA MET A 94 5.93 6.59 29.00
C MET A 94 4.51 6.35 29.52
N LEU A 95 3.53 6.18 28.62
CA LEU A 95 2.15 5.90 29.01
C LEU A 95 1.99 4.54 29.71
N GLN A 96 2.84 3.56 29.37
CA GLN A 96 2.82 2.23 29.97
C GLN A 96 3.54 2.18 31.32
N SER A 97 4.73 2.77 31.44
CA SER A 97 5.56 2.65 32.64
C SER A 97 5.26 3.70 33.71
N GLY A 98 4.79 4.89 33.32
CA GLY A 98 4.52 6.00 34.22
C GLY A 98 5.77 6.58 34.92
N CYS A 99 6.98 6.09 34.62
CA CYS A 99 8.18 6.48 35.35
C CYS A 99 8.82 7.77 34.81
N SER A 100 9.52 8.49 35.69
CA SER A 100 10.14 9.78 35.35
C SER A 100 11.18 9.69 34.24
N HIS A 101 11.93 8.59 34.18
CA HIS A 101 12.94 8.37 33.14
C HIS A 101 12.32 8.28 31.73
N ASP A 102 11.25 7.50 31.57
CA ASP A 102 10.59 7.36 30.27
C ASP A 102 9.88 8.65 29.84
N LYS A 103 9.37 9.42 30.81
CA LYS A 103 8.83 10.77 30.59
C LYS A 103 9.90 11.74 30.09
N GLU A 104 11.09 11.73 30.69
CA GLU A 104 12.22 12.54 30.24
C GLU A 104 12.66 12.15 28.82
N LEU A 105 12.72 10.85 28.53
CA LEU A 105 13.07 10.36 27.20
C LEU A 105 12.04 10.79 26.14
N TYR A 106 10.74 10.75 26.47
CA TYR A 106 9.69 11.29 25.60
C TYR A 106 9.86 12.80 25.36
N TYR A 107 10.14 13.59 26.38
CA TYR A 107 10.36 15.03 26.22
C TYR A 107 11.56 15.34 25.34
N LYS A 108 12.70 14.66 25.55
CA LYS A 108 13.88 14.80 24.69
C LYS A 108 13.57 14.46 23.23
N THR A 109 12.86 13.37 22.96
CA THR A 109 12.50 12.98 21.58
C THR A 109 11.45 13.91 20.96
N ARG A 110 10.49 14.39 21.74
CA ARG A 110 9.51 15.42 21.33
C ARG A 110 10.19 16.72 20.90
N ASP A 111 11.15 17.19 21.68
CA ASP A 111 11.83 18.47 21.44
C ASP A 111 12.75 18.38 20.23
N LYS A 112 13.50 17.28 20.10
CA LYS A 112 14.29 16.97 18.90
C LYS A 112 13.41 16.96 17.64
N TYR A 113 12.27 16.26 17.66
CA TYR A 113 11.33 16.23 16.54
C TYR A 113 10.80 17.63 16.20
N SER A 114 10.43 18.42 17.21
CA SER A 114 9.87 19.77 17.01
C SER A 114 10.91 20.74 16.45
N ALA A 115 12.16 20.65 16.89
CA ALA A 115 13.28 21.43 16.37
C ALA A 115 13.56 21.08 14.90
N LEU A 116 13.65 19.78 14.56
CA LEU A 116 13.87 19.35 13.17
C LEU A 116 12.70 19.74 12.26
N LEU A 117 11.46 19.62 12.75
CA LEU A 117 10.27 19.99 11.99
C LEU A 117 10.26 21.48 11.67
N ARG A 118 10.68 22.33 12.62
CA ARG A 118 10.82 23.76 12.40
C ARG A 118 11.92 24.03 11.37
N LYS A 119 13.12 23.47 11.57
CA LYS A 119 14.26 23.64 10.65
C LYS A 119 13.90 23.28 9.21
N THR A 120 13.37 22.08 8.99
CA THR A 120 13.01 21.58 7.65
C THR A 120 11.92 22.39 6.98
N LYS A 121 10.89 22.83 7.72
CA LYS A 121 9.86 23.73 7.19
C LYS A 121 10.41 25.11 6.87
N THR A 122 11.21 25.68 7.77
CA THR A 122 11.81 27.00 7.55
C THR A 122 12.68 26.97 6.31
N SER A 123 13.59 26.00 6.16
CA SER A 123 14.39 25.86 4.94
C SER A 123 13.50 25.80 3.69
N TYR A 124 12.48 24.95 3.66
CA TYR A 124 11.64 24.79 2.47
C TYR A 124 10.78 26.00 2.10
N TYR A 125 10.29 26.77 3.06
CA TYR A 125 9.43 27.94 2.79
C TYR A 125 10.20 29.28 2.76
N SER A 126 11.49 29.28 3.11
CA SER A 126 12.35 30.48 3.02
C SER A 126 13.20 30.50 1.74
N ASP A 127 13.22 29.39 1.00
CA ASP A 127 13.69 29.29 -0.39
C ASP A 127 12.57 29.72 -1.35
#